data_AF-A0A524KG26-F1
#
_entry.id   AF-A0A524KG26-F1
#
_cell.length_a   1.000
_cell.length_b   1.000
_cell.length_c   1.000
_cell.angle_alpha   90.00
_cell.angle_beta   90.00
_cell.angle_gamma   90.00
#
_symmetry.space_group_name_H-M   'P 1'
#
loop_
_entity.id
_entity.type
_entity.pdbx_description
1 polymer ?
#
loop_
_entity_poly.entity_id
_entity_poly.type
_entity_poly.pdbx_seq_one_letter_code
_entity_poly.pdbx_strand_id
1 'polypeptide(L)'
;MINRTKMVLVAAAAALLAAPASWAALSSYSQDFEAIALGTVIPNTALGNAGFLVSGVVYDGDTGASPPYGPQKFFYGTFPAPNGPDAFSGVVAGQSGIPQGLQVLNVFSDYKCCQPNEGHFDGTAPNDFVQSNVFRQQTIALADIGTTWSFKFDAKANGVDGCATAVGSDCVAFIQTANGPVVTNFITFDAKTLTTDWSTHNISIVLSDPLLNGQVLQFGFQSTSQLFGNTGVYYDNIFFGVDTDADGAPNIADNCRLKANNTGAAAQCDSDGDGIGNRCDGDLNNNGATNAQDTSMFRPRLGMAVPGPVFDKADFNCNGIVNAQDTSIFRTLLGAPPGPGAGP
;
A
#
# COMPACT_ATOMS: atom_id res chain seq x y z
N MET A 1 3.64 -65.08 53.89
CA MET A 1 2.46 -64.21 53.67
C MET A 1 2.90 -62.93 52.99
N ILE A 2 2.25 -62.64 51.85
CA ILE A 2 2.14 -61.35 51.16
C ILE A 2 3.37 -60.86 50.38
N ASN A 3 3.26 -61.16 49.08
CA ASN A 3 3.92 -60.62 47.90
C ASN A 3 3.85 -59.07 47.86
N ARG A 4 4.96 -58.38 47.58
CA ARG A 4 4.94 -56.95 47.23
C ARG A 4 5.64 -56.72 45.90
N THR A 5 4.83 -56.82 44.85
CA THR A 5 5.12 -56.46 43.47
C THR A 5 5.59 -55.00 43.41
N LYS A 6 6.76 -54.77 42.81
CA LYS A 6 7.25 -53.42 42.48
C LYS A 6 6.33 -52.84 41.40
N MET A 7 5.44 -51.94 41.79
CA MET A 7 4.66 -51.12 40.87
C MET A 7 5.59 -50.07 40.26
N VAL A 8 6.01 -50.29 39.03
CA VAL A 8 6.66 -49.26 38.21
C VAL A 8 5.57 -48.28 37.79
N LEU A 9 5.54 -47.08 38.39
CA LEU A 9 4.77 -45.98 37.84
C LEU A 9 5.40 -45.56 36.52
N VAL A 10 4.78 -45.93 35.40
CA VAL A 10 5.02 -45.28 34.12
C VAL A 10 4.30 -43.94 34.19
N ALA A 11 5.04 -42.88 34.49
CA ALA A 11 4.54 -41.52 34.31
C ALA A 11 4.37 -41.30 32.81
N ALA A 12 3.12 -41.39 32.33
CA ALA A 12 2.77 -40.89 31.01
C ALA A 12 2.95 -39.37 31.04
N ALA A 13 4.09 -38.90 30.57
CA ALA A 13 4.28 -37.49 30.25
C ALA A 13 3.33 -37.17 29.08
N ALA A 14 2.13 -36.71 29.42
CA ALA A 14 1.27 -36.04 28.47
C ALA A 14 1.99 -34.74 28.08
N ALA A 15 2.79 -34.80 27.02
CA ALA A 15 3.27 -33.62 26.34
C ALA A 15 2.01 -32.88 25.86
N LEU A 16 1.59 -31.85 26.60
CA LEU A 16 0.76 -30.81 26.04
C LEU A 16 1.60 -30.16 24.94
N LEU A 17 1.47 -30.69 23.73
CA LEU A 17 1.78 -29.97 22.51
C LEU A 17 0.85 -28.76 22.52
N ALA A 18 1.35 -27.63 23.01
CA ALA A 18 0.72 -26.36 22.75
C ALA A 18 0.64 -26.24 21.23
N ALA A 19 -0.58 -26.29 20.69
CA ALA A 19 -0.76 -26.02 19.26
C ALA A 19 -0.12 -24.66 19.00
N PRO A 20 0.79 -24.53 18.01
CA PRO A 20 1.32 -23.23 17.67
C PRO A 20 0.14 -22.31 17.35
N ALA A 21 0.15 -21.09 17.89
CA ALA A 21 -0.84 -20.10 17.54
C ALA A 21 -0.80 -19.91 16.02
N SER A 22 -1.89 -20.27 15.34
CA SER A 22 -2.03 -20.11 13.89
C SER A 22 -2.85 -18.86 13.62
N TRP A 23 -2.23 -17.87 12.99
CA TRP A 23 -2.92 -16.70 12.47
C TRP A 23 -3.58 -17.03 11.14
N ALA A 24 -4.63 -16.29 10.78
CA ALA A 24 -5.17 -16.33 9.43
C ALA A 24 -4.13 -15.76 8.45
N ALA A 25 -4.04 -16.34 7.25
CA ALA A 25 -3.23 -15.77 6.18
C ALA A 25 -3.64 -14.31 5.93
N LEU A 26 -2.67 -13.49 5.51
CA LEU A 26 -2.92 -12.11 5.16
C LEU A 26 -3.98 -12.03 4.06
N SER A 27 -4.82 -11.01 4.14
CA SER A 27 -5.87 -10.72 3.17
C SER A 27 -5.52 -9.46 2.37
N SER A 28 -5.71 -9.54 1.05
CA SER A 28 -5.62 -8.37 0.19
C SER A 28 -6.74 -7.37 0.51
N TYR A 29 -6.49 -6.10 0.25
CA TYR A 29 -7.40 -5.00 0.54
C TYR A 29 -7.34 -3.95 -0.57
N SER A 30 -8.50 -3.41 -0.95
CA SER A 30 -8.59 -2.27 -1.85
C SER A 30 -9.61 -1.25 -1.36
N GLN A 31 -9.41 0.01 -1.71
CA GLN A 31 -10.34 1.09 -1.39
C GLN A 31 -10.19 2.26 -2.39
N ASP A 32 -11.32 2.70 -2.95
CA ASP A 32 -11.46 3.89 -3.81
C ASP A 32 -12.17 5.05 -3.10
N PHE A 33 -12.57 4.85 -1.84
CA PHE A 33 -13.25 5.81 -0.97
C PHE A 33 -14.62 6.30 -1.46
N GLU A 34 -15.10 5.87 -2.62
CA GLU A 34 -16.35 6.33 -3.21
C GLU A 34 -17.59 5.89 -2.44
N ALA A 35 -17.51 4.74 -1.78
CA ALA A 35 -18.57 4.24 -0.90
C ALA A 35 -18.41 4.69 0.56
N ILE A 36 -17.37 5.45 0.90
CA ILE A 36 -17.11 5.89 2.27
C ILE A 36 -17.75 7.25 2.50
N ALA A 37 -18.52 7.38 3.59
CA ALA A 37 -19.16 8.65 3.92
C ALA A 37 -18.12 9.76 4.15
N LEU A 38 -18.41 10.95 3.63
CA LEU A 38 -17.60 12.15 3.84
C LEU A 38 -17.37 12.44 5.33
N GLY A 39 -16.21 13.02 5.63
CA GLY A 39 -15.81 13.34 7.00
C GLY A 39 -16.72 14.34 7.73
N THR A 40 -17.56 15.06 6.98
CA THR A 40 -18.57 16.00 7.50
C THR A 40 -19.82 15.31 8.04
N VAL A 41 -20.02 14.02 7.75
CA VAL A 41 -21.18 13.24 8.21
C VAL A 41 -20.95 12.73 9.64
N ILE A 42 -21.90 13.03 10.55
CA ILE A 42 -21.81 12.67 11.96
C ILE A 42 -22.91 11.63 12.33
N PRO A 43 -22.57 10.51 13.01
CA PRO A 43 -21.24 10.15 13.51
C PRO A 43 -20.28 9.67 12.41
N ASN A 44 -19.08 10.23 12.37
CA ASN A 44 -18.05 9.90 11.39
C ASN A 44 -17.36 8.59 11.79
N THR A 45 -17.92 7.46 11.34
CA THR A 45 -17.43 6.10 11.65
C THR A 45 -17.09 5.28 10.41
N ALA A 46 -17.29 5.83 9.21
CA ALA A 46 -17.22 5.07 7.96
C ALA A 46 -15.80 4.55 7.66
N LEU A 47 -14.75 5.36 7.91
CA LEU A 47 -13.36 4.92 7.76
C LEU A 47 -13.00 3.79 8.74
N GLY A 48 -13.41 3.92 9.99
CA GLY A 48 -13.23 2.87 11.00
C GLY A 48 -13.96 1.57 10.63
N ASN A 49 -15.16 1.67 10.07
CA ASN A 49 -15.92 0.53 9.55
C ASN A 49 -15.24 -0.13 8.34
N ALA A 50 -14.50 0.65 7.53
CA ALA A 50 -13.62 0.13 6.48
C ALA A 50 -12.31 -0.47 7.03
N GLY A 51 -12.13 -0.47 8.35
CA GLY A 51 -11.00 -1.11 9.03
C GLY A 51 -9.75 -0.26 9.11
N PHE A 52 -9.86 1.06 8.89
CA PHE A 52 -8.78 2.01 9.17
C PHE A 52 -8.69 2.32 10.66
N LEU A 53 -7.46 2.50 11.11
CA LEU A 53 -7.07 2.81 12.46
C LEU A 53 -6.26 4.10 12.47
N VAL A 54 -6.22 4.72 13.63
CA VAL A 54 -5.37 5.89 13.90
C VAL A 54 -4.57 5.73 15.18
N SER A 55 -3.39 6.33 15.19
CA SER A 55 -2.55 6.51 16.39
C SER A 55 -1.72 7.78 16.25
N GLY A 56 -1.21 8.30 17.35
CA GLY A 56 -0.20 9.34 17.34
C GLY A 56 0.94 9.12 18.31
N VAL A 57 2.06 9.76 18.03
CA VAL A 57 3.28 9.76 18.84
C VAL A 57 3.74 11.20 18.99
N VAL A 58 4.03 11.60 20.21
CA VAL A 58 4.65 12.90 20.50
C VAL A 58 6.11 12.68 20.84
N TYR A 59 6.98 13.51 20.27
CA TYR A 59 8.42 13.53 20.52
C TYR A 59 8.83 14.88 21.10
N ASP A 60 9.82 14.91 22.00
CA ASP A 60 10.31 16.12 22.71
C ASP A 60 11.05 17.16 21.82
N GLY A 61 10.84 17.12 20.49
CA GLY A 61 11.37 18.13 19.56
C GLY A 61 12.77 17.90 18.99
N ASP A 62 13.22 18.84 18.17
CA ASP A 62 14.41 18.73 17.30
C ASP A 62 15.73 18.53 18.08
N THR A 63 16.40 17.40 17.84
CA THR A 63 17.73 17.08 18.38
C THR A 63 18.89 17.49 17.46
N GLY A 64 18.61 18.11 16.31
CA GLY A 64 19.56 18.41 15.25
C GLY A 64 19.96 17.17 14.43
N ALA A 65 19.19 16.08 14.50
CA ALA A 65 19.42 14.83 13.77
C ALA A 65 18.51 14.72 12.53
N SER A 66 18.69 13.69 11.72
CA SER A 66 17.79 13.34 10.62
C SER A 66 17.27 11.90 10.80
N PRO A 67 15.95 11.69 10.98
CA PRO A 67 14.94 12.72 11.15
C PRO A 67 15.12 13.50 12.47
N PRO A 68 14.64 14.76 12.53
CA PRO A 68 14.87 15.66 13.67
C PRO A 68 13.92 15.36 14.84
N TYR A 69 13.73 14.09 15.20
CA TYR A 69 12.82 13.71 16.28
C TYR A 69 13.61 13.38 17.54
N GLY A 70 13.28 14.06 18.63
CA GLY A 70 13.78 13.74 19.96
C GLY A 70 13.22 12.44 20.52
N PRO A 71 13.50 12.14 21.81
CA PRO A 71 12.91 11.00 22.49
C PRO A 71 11.38 11.00 22.38
N GLN A 72 10.79 9.81 22.27
CA GLN A 72 9.34 9.67 22.36
C GLN A 72 8.88 10.09 23.76
N LYS A 73 7.97 11.06 23.80
CA LYS A 73 7.32 11.56 25.01
C LYS A 73 6.18 10.63 25.41
N PHE A 74 5.26 10.36 24.49
CA PHE A 74 4.17 9.39 24.68
C PHE A 74 3.54 8.92 23.36
N PHE A 75 2.77 7.84 23.47
CA PHE A 75 1.96 7.26 22.40
C PHE A 75 0.48 7.32 22.79
N TYR A 76 -0.40 7.53 21.81
CA TYR A 76 -1.85 7.40 21.96
C TYR A 76 -2.47 6.70 20.74
N GLY A 77 -3.54 5.95 20.97
CA GLY A 77 -4.06 4.97 20.01
C GLY A 77 -4.04 3.56 20.60
N THR A 78 -4.33 2.50 19.84
CA THR A 78 -4.83 2.45 18.47
C THR A 78 -6.36 2.53 18.46
N PHE A 79 -6.95 3.46 17.71
CA PHE A 79 -8.41 3.69 17.67
C PHE A 79 -8.97 3.56 16.25
N PRO A 80 -10.27 3.28 16.06
CA PRO A 80 -10.90 3.36 14.75
C PRO A 80 -10.79 4.77 14.15
N ALA A 81 -10.42 4.85 12.87
CA ALA A 81 -10.39 6.10 12.13
C ALA A 81 -11.81 6.70 11.98
N PRO A 82 -11.95 8.03 11.92
CA PRO A 82 -10.85 9.00 12.00
C PRO A 82 -10.43 9.32 13.44
N ASN A 83 -11.26 9.00 14.45
CA ASN A 83 -11.17 9.38 15.88
C ASN A 83 -11.71 10.79 16.21
N GLY A 84 -12.92 11.08 15.76
CA GLY A 84 -13.68 12.30 16.12
C GLY A 84 -13.94 13.23 14.94
N PRO A 85 -14.76 14.29 15.14
CA PRO A 85 -15.13 15.22 14.06
C PRO A 85 -13.96 16.05 13.52
N ASP A 86 -12.86 16.16 14.27
CA ASP A 86 -11.65 16.92 13.91
C ASP A 86 -10.38 16.08 14.03
N ALA A 87 -10.49 14.79 13.70
CA ALA A 87 -9.35 13.89 13.71
C ALA A 87 -8.42 14.12 12.51
N PHE A 88 -7.25 13.50 12.54
CA PHE A 88 -6.17 13.68 11.56
C PHE A 88 -6.31 12.84 10.27
N SER A 89 -7.55 12.49 9.91
CA SER A 89 -7.92 11.90 8.62
C SER A 89 -9.39 12.12 8.29
N GLY A 90 -9.75 12.03 7.01
CA GLY A 90 -11.14 12.05 6.58
C GLY A 90 -11.32 11.91 5.08
N VAL A 91 -12.47 11.37 4.66
CA VAL A 91 -12.83 11.35 3.23
C VAL A 91 -13.43 12.69 2.83
N VAL A 92 -12.92 13.27 1.75
CA VAL A 92 -13.31 14.59 1.25
C VAL A 92 -13.68 14.52 -0.23
N ALA A 93 -14.59 15.39 -0.67
CA ALA A 93 -14.98 15.50 -2.07
C ALA A 93 -14.27 16.65 -2.79
N GLY A 94 -14.27 16.60 -4.13
CA GLY A 94 -13.83 17.72 -4.98
C GLY A 94 -12.31 17.90 -5.08
N GLN A 95 -11.54 16.91 -4.65
CA GLN A 95 -10.08 16.87 -4.79
C GLN A 95 -9.63 15.89 -5.89
N SER A 96 -10.53 15.08 -6.42
CA SER A 96 -10.27 14.03 -7.39
C SER A 96 -10.01 14.54 -8.81
N GLY A 97 -9.20 13.80 -9.57
CA GLY A 97 -9.21 13.82 -11.04
C GLY A 97 -10.22 12.82 -11.60
N ILE A 98 -10.34 12.73 -12.93
CA ILE A 98 -11.22 11.73 -13.58
C ILE A 98 -10.92 10.29 -13.10
N PRO A 99 -9.65 9.85 -12.96
CA PRO A 99 -9.34 8.50 -12.47
C PRO A 99 -9.57 8.29 -10.97
N GLN A 100 -9.70 9.37 -10.18
CA GLN A 100 -9.85 9.35 -8.72
C GLN A 100 -11.31 9.56 -8.27
N GLY A 101 -12.27 9.40 -9.17
CA GLY A 101 -13.69 9.52 -8.84
C GLY A 101 -14.11 10.88 -8.28
N LEU A 102 -14.89 10.88 -7.19
CA LEU A 102 -15.46 12.05 -6.54
C LEU A 102 -14.87 12.29 -5.13
N GLN A 103 -14.33 11.27 -4.49
CA GLN A 103 -13.96 11.26 -3.08
C GLN A 103 -12.57 10.69 -2.87
N VAL A 104 -11.81 11.27 -1.96
CA VAL A 104 -10.44 10.81 -1.64
C VAL A 104 -10.20 10.86 -0.14
N LEU A 105 -9.23 10.08 0.32
CA LEU A 105 -8.73 10.17 1.69
C LEU A 105 -7.80 11.37 1.83
N ASN A 106 -8.06 12.24 2.81
CA ASN A 106 -7.14 13.26 3.27
C ASN A 106 -6.48 12.80 4.57
N VAL A 107 -5.15 12.84 4.63
CA VAL A 107 -4.36 12.57 5.83
C VAL A 107 -3.52 13.79 6.16
N PHE A 108 -3.49 14.16 7.43
CA PHE A 108 -2.81 15.34 7.96
C PHE A 108 -2.41 15.08 9.42
N SER A 109 -1.81 16.06 10.09
CA SER A 109 -1.37 15.96 11.48
C SER A 109 -2.53 16.17 12.45
N ASP A 110 -2.43 15.61 13.65
CA ASP A 110 -3.33 15.90 14.76
C ASP A 110 -3.11 17.30 15.30
N TYR A 111 -3.65 18.31 14.62
CA TYR A 111 -3.55 19.71 15.02
C TYR A 111 -4.23 20.03 16.36
N LYS A 112 -4.97 19.09 16.95
CA LYS A 112 -5.55 19.24 18.29
C LYS A 112 -4.71 18.58 19.37
N CYS A 113 -3.74 17.75 19.00
CA CYS A 113 -2.76 17.26 19.93
C CYS A 113 -1.75 18.37 20.29
N CYS A 114 -1.48 18.62 21.56
CA CYS A 114 -2.05 18.03 22.78
C CYS A 114 -2.18 19.14 23.83
N GLN A 115 -3.41 19.60 24.06
CA GLN A 115 -3.63 20.78 24.90
C GLN A 115 -3.41 20.53 26.40
N PRO A 116 -2.96 21.55 27.17
CA PRO A 116 -2.68 22.92 26.72
C PRO A 116 -1.23 23.20 26.30
N ASN A 117 -0.26 22.34 26.63
CA ASN A 117 1.18 22.67 26.54
C ASN A 117 2.02 21.52 25.95
N GLU A 118 1.44 20.61 25.18
CA GLU A 118 2.13 19.48 24.55
C GLU A 118 1.82 19.43 23.04
N GLY A 119 2.58 18.64 22.29
CA GLY A 119 2.41 18.51 20.85
C GLY A 119 2.52 19.88 20.17
N HIS A 120 1.56 20.21 19.30
CA HIS A 120 1.57 21.52 18.62
C HIS A 120 1.41 22.71 19.57
N PHE A 121 0.95 22.49 20.80
CA PHE A 121 0.77 23.54 21.82
C PHE A 121 1.97 23.70 22.75
N ASP A 122 3.06 22.95 22.55
CA ASP A 122 4.28 23.15 23.32
C ASP A 122 4.94 24.49 22.97
N GLY A 123 4.89 25.42 23.92
CA GLY A 123 5.50 26.76 23.80
C GLY A 123 6.99 26.81 24.15
N THR A 124 7.62 25.69 24.53
CA THR A 124 9.01 25.65 24.99
C THR A 124 9.88 24.97 23.94
N ALA A 125 10.91 25.64 23.44
CA ALA A 125 11.86 25.00 22.53
C ALA A 125 12.78 24.00 23.27
N PRO A 126 13.16 22.86 22.67
CA PRO A 126 12.73 22.40 21.33
C PRO A 126 11.25 21.98 21.34
N ASN A 127 10.49 22.44 20.35
CA ASN A 127 9.04 22.23 20.30
C ASN A 127 8.71 20.77 19.96
N ASP A 128 7.71 20.21 20.63
CA ASP A 128 7.25 18.84 20.36
C ASP A 128 6.91 18.60 18.86
N PHE A 129 7.25 17.41 18.36
CA PHE A 129 6.73 16.90 17.09
C PHE A 129 5.53 15.98 17.35
N VAL A 130 4.48 16.14 16.55
CA VAL A 130 3.30 15.28 16.52
C VAL A 130 3.33 14.44 15.25
N GLN A 131 3.57 13.15 15.42
CA GLN A 131 3.44 12.14 14.38
C GLN A 131 2.05 11.51 14.46
N SER A 132 1.33 11.46 13.35
CA SER A 132 -0.03 10.97 13.21
C SER A 132 -0.09 9.89 12.14
N ASN A 133 -0.63 8.73 12.48
CA ASN A 133 -0.66 7.56 11.60
C ASN A 133 -2.09 7.15 11.28
N VAL A 134 -2.37 6.87 10.01
CA VAL A 134 -3.65 6.37 9.51
C VAL A 134 -3.38 5.09 8.74
N PHE A 135 -3.81 3.95 9.26
CA PHE A 135 -3.31 2.66 8.77
C PHE A 135 -4.30 1.52 8.92
N ARG A 136 -4.04 0.43 8.22
CA ARG A 136 -4.62 -0.88 8.52
C ARG A 136 -3.55 -1.81 9.05
N GLN A 137 -3.97 -2.84 9.78
CA GLN A 137 -3.05 -3.83 10.31
C GLN A 137 -3.59 -5.25 10.19
N GLN A 138 -2.67 -6.20 10.02
CA GLN A 138 -2.91 -7.64 10.02
C GLN A 138 -1.77 -8.33 10.78
N THR A 139 -1.93 -9.61 11.08
CA THR A 139 -0.86 -10.43 11.66
C THR A 139 -0.32 -11.37 10.60
N ILE A 140 1.00 -11.39 10.42
CA ILE A 140 1.65 -12.28 9.46
C ILE A 140 1.51 -13.72 9.94
N ALA A 141 0.94 -14.59 9.11
CA ALA A 141 0.90 -16.02 9.37
C ALA A 141 2.08 -16.73 8.69
N LEU A 142 2.31 -17.98 9.10
CA LEU A 142 3.36 -18.81 8.53
C LEU A 142 3.17 -19.03 7.01
N ALA A 143 1.92 -19.03 6.53
CA ALA A 143 1.59 -19.20 5.12
C ALA A 143 2.00 -18.00 4.24
N ASP A 144 2.23 -16.83 4.85
CA ASP A 144 2.60 -15.62 4.12
C ASP A 144 4.13 -15.51 3.93
N ILE A 145 4.90 -16.31 4.66
CA ILE A 145 6.36 -16.32 4.56
C ILE A 145 6.80 -16.78 3.17
N GLY A 146 7.70 -16.03 2.56
CA GLY A 146 8.20 -16.23 1.19
C GLY A 146 7.40 -15.50 0.12
N THR A 147 6.33 -14.79 0.47
CA THR A 147 5.56 -13.96 -0.47
C THR A 147 6.07 -12.52 -0.52
N THR A 148 5.81 -11.83 -1.63
CA THR A 148 5.99 -10.37 -1.76
C THR A 148 4.62 -9.72 -1.63
N TRP A 149 4.54 -8.63 -0.87
CA TRP A 149 3.34 -7.81 -0.72
C TRP A 149 3.61 -6.39 -1.18
N SER A 150 2.71 -5.84 -1.99
CA SER A 150 2.84 -4.50 -2.56
C SER A 150 1.68 -3.62 -2.10
N PHE A 151 2.01 -2.38 -1.75
CA PHE A 151 1.06 -1.32 -1.46
C PHE A 151 1.12 -0.29 -2.58
N LYS A 152 0.10 -0.30 -3.45
CA LYS A 152 -0.09 0.63 -4.57
C LYS A 152 -1.15 1.65 -4.19
N PHE A 153 -0.94 2.92 -4.54
CA PHE A 153 -1.87 4.00 -4.25
C PHE A 153 -1.67 5.17 -5.22
N ASP A 154 -2.72 5.92 -5.47
CA ASP A 154 -2.63 7.24 -6.07
C ASP A 154 -2.45 8.30 -4.99
N ALA A 155 -1.62 9.30 -5.24
CA ALA A 155 -1.42 10.40 -4.30
C ALA A 155 -1.20 11.74 -5.00
N LYS A 156 -1.52 12.82 -4.27
CA LYS A 156 -1.06 14.18 -4.58
C LYS A 156 -0.92 15.01 -3.31
N ALA A 157 -0.10 16.06 -3.37
CA ALA A 157 -0.03 17.06 -2.33
C ALA A 157 -1.31 17.90 -2.28
N ASN A 158 -1.69 18.34 -1.08
CA ASN A 158 -2.69 19.39 -0.92
C ASN A 158 -2.10 20.74 -1.40
N GLY A 159 -2.78 21.42 -2.33
CA GLY A 159 -2.28 22.67 -2.92
C GLY A 159 -2.31 23.88 -1.98
N VAL A 160 -3.03 23.80 -0.86
CA VAL A 160 -3.12 24.89 0.13
C VAL A 160 -2.30 24.51 1.36
N ASP A 161 -2.63 23.38 1.99
CA ASP A 161 -2.04 22.93 3.26
C ASP A 161 -1.15 21.70 3.07
N GLY A 162 -0.42 21.63 1.95
CA GLY A 162 0.41 20.49 1.57
C GLY A 162 1.61 20.26 2.47
N CYS A 163 2.02 19.00 2.60
CA CYS A 163 3.16 18.62 3.44
C CYS A 163 4.48 19.34 3.12
N ALA A 164 4.75 19.57 1.83
CA ALA A 164 5.95 20.26 1.39
C ALA A 164 5.99 21.76 1.72
N THR A 165 4.89 22.34 2.22
CA THR A 165 4.76 23.80 2.43
C THR A 165 5.27 24.27 3.79
N ALA A 166 5.46 23.38 4.76
CA ALA A 166 5.93 23.72 6.09
C ALA A 166 7.32 23.12 6.40
N VAL A 167 8.18 23.96 6.99
CA VAL A 167 9.50 23.53 7.44
C VAL A 167 9.35 22.61 8.64
N GLY A 168 10.02 21.46 8.61
CA GLY A 168 9.91 20.43 9.67
C GLY A 168 8.74 19.46 9.49
N SER A 169 7.81 19.71 8.57
CA SER A 169 6.82 18.69 8.20
C SER A 169 7.45 17.57 7.39
N ASP A 170 6.98 16.35 7.64
CA ASP A 170 7.34 15.13 6.94
C ASP A 170 6.09 14.27 6.74
N CYS A 171 5.97 13.63 5.58
CA CYS A 171 4.82 12.79 5.27
C CYS A 171 5.27 11.59 4.44
N VAL A 172 4.81 10.41 4.83
CA VAL A 172 5.16 9.17 4.14
C VAL A 172 3.95 8.27 3.97
N ALA A 173 3.91 7.51 2.89
CA ALA A 173 3.18 6.25 2.86
C ALA A 173 4.14 5.14 3.34
N PHE A 174 3.64 4.15 4.09
CA PHE A 174 4.50 3.14 4.69
C PHE A 174 3.94 1.72 4.61
N ILE A 175 4.87 0.76 4.65
CA ILE A 175 4.66 -0.61 5.11
C ILE A 175 5.60 -0.82 6.29
N GLN A 176 5.09 -1.37 7.39
CA GLN A 176 5.90 -1.71 8.55
C GLN A 176 5.57 -3.06 9.13
N THR A 177 6.58 -3.71 9.71
CA THR A 177 6.39 -4.88 10.56
C THR A 177 6.87 -4.60 11.97
N ALA A 178 6.17 -5.14 12.96
CA ALA A 178 6.54 -4.96 14.36
C ALA A 178 6.35 -6.23 15.18
N ASN A 179 7.31 -6.50 16.07
CA ASN A 179 7.23 -7.51 17.11
C ASN A 179 6.99 -6.83 18.46
N GLY A 180 5.72 -6.74 18.86
CA GLY A 180 5.32 -5.92 20.00
C GLY A 180 5.67 -4.44 19.74
N PRO A 181 6.43 -3.76 20.62
CA PRO A 181 6.78 -2.35 20.45
C PRO A 181 7.96 -2.13 19.47
N VAL A 182 8.63 -3.19 19.03
CA VAL A 182 9.84 -3.09 18.20
C VAL A 182 9.45 -3.17 16.73
N VAL A 183 9.63 -2.07 16.00
CA VAL A 183 9.57 -2.05 14.53
C VAL A 183 10.76 -2.83 13.97
N THR A 184 10.50 -3.77 13.07
CA THR A 184 11.50 -4.66 12.47
C THR A 184 11.76 -4.33 11.00
N ASN A 185 10.76 -3.81 10.29
CA ASN A 185 10.90 -3.24 8.94
C ASN A 185 10.08 -1.95 8.86
N PHE A 186 10.61 -0.96 8.16
CA PHE A 186 9.91 0.30 7.87
C PHE A 186 10.29 0.74 6.45
N ILE A 187 9.35 0.55 5.53
CA ILE A 187 9.52 0.83 4.11
C ILE A 187 8.61 2.01 3.80
N THR A 188 9.16 3.05 3.18
CA THR A 188 8.46 4.31 3.01
C THR A 188 8.54 4.84 1.59
N PHE A 189 7.47 5.49 1.16
CA PHE A 189 7.49 6.44 0.06
C PHE A 189 7.43 7.86 0.63
N ASP A 190 8.37 8.73 0.21
CA ASP A 190 8.42 10.13 0.63
C ASP A 190 7.30 10.93 -0.05
N ALA A 191 6.21 11.18 0.67
CA ALA A 191 5.06 11.93 0.16
C ALA A 191 5.34 13.44 0.11
N LYS A 192 6.45 13.92 0.67
CA LYS A 192 6.86 15.33 0.55
C LYS A 192 7.30 15.68 -0.87
N THR A 193 7.70 14.71 -1.68
CA THR A 193 8.09 14.94 -3.08
C THR A 193 6.90 15.09 -4.03
N LEU A 194 5.67 14.88 -3.55
CA LEU A 194 4.45 14.97 -4.37
C LEU A 194 4.22 16.40 -4.86
N THR A 195 3.71 16.51 -6.08
CA THR A 195 3.15 17.75 -6.63
C THR A 195 1.64 17.79 -6.40
N THR A 196 0.98 18.83 -6.89
CA THR A 196 -0.50 18.93 -6.87
C THR A 196 -1.18 18.09 -7.95
N ASP A 197 -0.41 17.43 -8.82
CA ASP A 197 -0.91 16.51 -9.82
C ASP A 197 -0.98 15.10 -9.24
N TRP A 198 -1.98 14.33 -9.66
CA TRP A 198 -2.10 12.94 -9.26
C TRP A 198 -1.02 12.08 -9.91
N SER A 199 -0.40 11.21 -9.12
CA SER A 199 0.51 10.18 -9.59
C SER A 199 0.33 8.89 -8.82
N THR A 200 0.55 7.76 -9.50
CA THR A 200 0.50 6.42 -8.90
C THR A 200 1.87 6.04 -8.34
N HIS A 201 1.87 5.49 -7.14
CA HIS A 201 3.06 5.05 -6.43
C HIS A 201 2.87 3.65 -5.87
N ASN A 202 3.98 3.01 -5.55
CA ASN A 202 3.98 1.75 -4.83
C ASN A 202 5.22 1.58 -3.94
N ILE A 203 5.07 0.76 -2.91
CA ILE A 203 6.16 0.22 -2.08
C ILE A 203 5.87 -1.26 -1.80
N SER A 204 6.91 -2.07 -1.63
CA SER A 204 6.75 -3.52 -1.47
C SER A 204 7.62 -4.06 -0.34
N ILE A 205 7.14 -5.11 0.31
CA ILE A 205 7.88 -5.88 1.30
C ILE A 205 7.97 -7.34 0.86
N VAL A 206 9.17 -7.92 0.98
CA VAL A 206 9.37 -9.37 0.78
C VAL A 206 9.38 -10.04 2.15
N LEU A 207 8.40 -10.90 2.43
CA LEU A 207 8.25 -11.60 3.71
C LEU A 207 9.16 -12.84 3.78
N SER A 208 10.44 -12.68 3.45
CA SER A 208 11.39 -13.80 3.32
C SER A 208 11.93 -14.35 4.65
N ASP A 209 11.93 -13.53 5.71
CA ASP A 209 12.44 -13.93 7.03
C ASP A 209 11.36 -14.70 7.81
N PRO A 210 11.59 -15.98 8.18
CA PRO A 210 10.65 -16.76 8.99
C PRO A 210 10.33 -16.14 10.36
N LEU A 211 11.18 -15.26 10.90
CA LEU A 211 10.92 -14.53 12.14
C LEU A 211 9.82 -13.48 12.02
N LEU A 212 9.34 -13.18 10.81
CA LEU A 212 8.19 -12.31 10.58
C LEU A 212 6.86 -12.98 10.96
N ASN A 213 6.80 -14.31 11.05
CA ASN A 213 5.59 -15.01 11.46
C ASN A 213 5.16 -14.58 12.87
N GLY A 214 3.91 -14.14 13.00
CA GLY A 214 3.32 -13.61 14.23
C GLY A 214 3.57 -12.11 14.48
N GLN A 215 4.36 -11.44 13.64
CA GLN A 215 4.51 -9.99 13.72
C GLN A 215 3.28 -9.27 13.16
N VAL A 216 3.06 -8.05 13.65
CA VAL A 216 2.04 -7.15 13.09
C VAL A 216 2.59 -6.57 11.80
N LEU A 217 1.83 -6.64 10.72
CA LEU A 217 2.07 -5.94 9.46
C LEU A 217 1.09 -4.79 9.35
N GLN A 218 1.59 -3.58 9.13
CA GLN A 218 0.78 -2.39 8.93
C GLN A 218 1.13 -1.73 7.61
N PHE A 219 0.13 -1.14 6.97
CA PHE A 219 0.31 -0.28 5.82
C PHE A 219 -0.61 0.93 5.94
N GLY A 220 -0.17 2.06 5.44
CA GLY A 220 -0.93 3.29 5.53
C GLY A 220 -0.10 4.53 5.32
N PHE A 221 -0.48 5.59 6.01
CA PHE A 221 0.04 6.93 5.83
C PHE A 221 0.40 7.54 7.17
N GLN A 222 1.46 8.34 7.16
CA GLN A 222 1.99 9.01 8.33
C GLN A 222 2.27 10.47 7.97
N SER A 223 1.92 11.36 8.88
CA SER A 223 2.29 12.77 8.87
C SER A 223 3.01 13.10 10.16
N THR A 224 4.05 13.91 10.09
CA THR A 224 4.76 14.44 11.25
C THR A 224 4.93 15.92 11.08
N SER A 225 4.59 16.71 12.10
CA SER A 225 4.86 18.15 12.11
C SER A 225 4.99 18.70 13.52
N GLN A 226 5.50 19.91 13.62
CA GLN A 226 5.57 20.73 14.83
C GLN A 226 4.93 22.08 14.53
N LEU A 227 4.54 22.83 15.57
CA LEU A 227 4.06 24.21 15.46
C LEU A 227 2.95 24.40 14.41
N PHE A 228 2.01 23.45 14.32
CA PHE A 228 0.91 23.46 13.36
C PHE A 228 1.37 23.48 11.89
N GLY A 229 2.54 22.89 11.60
CA GLY A 229 3.03 22.75 10.24
C GLY A 229 2.08 21.95 9.34
N ASN A 230 1.84 22.46 8.14
CA ASN A 230 1.01 21.83 7.10
C ASN A 230 1.51 20.43 6.72
N THR A 231 0.59 19.47 6.58
CA THR A 231 0.87 18.04 6.33
C THR A 231 -0.14 17.35 5.43
N GLY A 232 -1.07 18.10 4.81
CA GLY A 232 -2.14 17.53 4.01
C GLY A 232 -1.63 16.77 2.79
N VAL A 233 -2.00 15.50 2.67
CA VAL A 233 -1.80 14.68 1.49
C VAL A 233 -3.10 13.97 1.16
N TYR A 234 -3.46 13.97 -0.12
CA TYR A 234 -4.61 13.24 -0.63
C TYR A 234 -4.15 11.90 -1.21
N TYR A 235 -4.87 10.84 -0.85
CA TYR A 235 -4.63 9.47 -1.28
C TYR A 235 -5.92 8.87 -1.82
N ASP A 236 -5.78 8.04 -2.86
CA ASP A 236 -6.90 7.34 -3.47
C ASP A 236 -6.46 6.03 -4.16
N ASN A 237 -7.42 5.23 -4.64
CA ASN A 237 -7.21 4.00 -5.41
C ASN A 237 -6.13 3.12 -4.79
N ILE A 238 -6.33 2.77 -3.52
CA ILE A 238 -5.33 2.03 -2.76
C ILE A 238 -5.54 0.53 -2.93
N PHE A 239 -4.44 -0.19 -3.06
CA PHE A 239 -4.40 -1.64 -3.18
C PHE A 239 -3.24 -2.18 -2.36
N PHE A 240 -3.54 -3.09 -1.44
CA PHE A 240 -2.55 -3.82 -0.66
C PHE A 240 -2.79 -5.31 -0.85
N GLY A 241 -1.80 -6.05 -1.34
CA GLY A 241 -1.99 -7.46 -1.64
C GLY A 241 -0.68 -8.16 -1.96
N VAL A 242 -0.77 -9.48 -2.09
CA VAL A 242 0.32 -10.29 -2.64
C VAL A 242 0.63 -9.82 -4.07
N ASP A 243 1.92 -9.78 -4.40
CA ASP A 243 2.48 -9.41 -5.69
C ASP A 243 3.36 -10.57 -6.15
N THR A 244 2.85 -11.33 -7.12
CA THR A 244 3.44 -12.64 -7.46
C THR A 244 4.68 -12.50 -8.34
N ASP A 245 4.72 -11.50 -9.20
CA ASP A 245 5.84 -11.27 -10.13
C ASP A 245 6.78 -10.14 -9.69
N ALA A 246 6.47 -9.52 -8.55
CA ALA A 246 7.26 -8.52 -7.85
C ALA A 246 7.49 -7.25 -8.66
N ASP A 247 6.45 -6.78 -9.36
CA ASP A 247 6.51 -5.58 -10.20
C ASP A 247 5.94 -4.32 -9.50
N GLY A 248 5.44 -4.45 -8.28
CA GLY A 248 4.89 -3.34 -7.48
C GLY A 248 3.39 -3.15 -7.65
N ALA A 249 2.74 -3.84 -8.59
CA ALA A 249 1.29 -3.98 -8.62
C ALA A 249 0.88 -5.25 -7.86
N PRO A 250 0.06 -5.15 -6.79
CA PRO A 250 -0.47 -6.35 -6.17
C PRO A 250 -1.40 -7.08 -7.15
N ASN A 251 -1.48 -8.41 -7.08
CA ASN A 251 -2.28 -9.27 -7.97
C ASN A 251 -3.70 -8.73 -8.22
N ILE A 252 -4.33 -8.16 -7.19
CA ILE A 252 -5.69 -7.60 -7.24
C ILE A 252 -5.84 -6.34 -8.11
N ALA A 253 -4.72 -5.74 -8.52
CA ALA A 253 -4.64 -4.51 -9.31
C ALA A 253 -3.56 -4.62 -10.41
N ASP A 254 -3.15 -5.85 -10.75
CA ASP A 254 -2.12 -6.16 -11.71
C ASP A 254 -2.73 -6.80 -12.97
N ASN A 255 -2.71 -6.07 -14.09
CA ASN A 255 -3.27 -6.56 -15.36
C ASN A 255 -2.38 -7.58 -16.07
N CYS A 256 -1.23 -7.93 -15.51
CA CYS A 256 -0.36 -9.03 -15.93
C CYS A 256 0.25 -9.79 -14.73
N ARG A 257 -0.56 -10.23 -13.75
CA ARG A 257 -0.14 -10.78 -12.43
C ARG A 257 0.93 -11.88 -12.36
N LEU A 258 1.38 -12.44 -13.49
CA LEU A 258 2.45 -13.45 -13.56
C LEU A 258 3.64 -12.97 -14.41
N LYS A 259 3.60 -11.74 -14.92
CA LYS A 259 4.57 -11.19 -15.83
C LYS A 259 4.73 -9.68 -15.65
N ALA A 260 5.79 -9.32 -14.92
CA ALA A 260 6.15 -7.94 -14.64
C ALA A 260 6.04 -7.04 -15.88
N ASN A 261 5.25 -5.98 -15.73
CA ASN A 261 4.97 -4.99 -16.77
C ASN A 261 5.05 -3.53 -16.24
N ASN A 262 5.68 -3.34 -15.08
CA ASN A 262 6.01 -2.05 -14.50
C ASN A 262 7.13 -1.27 -15.23
N THR A 263 7.72 -1.84 -16.28
CA THR A 263 8.80 -1.21 -17.06
C THR A 263 8.25 -0.57 -18.33
N GLY A 264 8.62 0.68 -18.62
CA GLY A 264 8.25 1.36 -19.87
C GLY A 264 7.81 2.80 -19.63
N ALA A 265 7.26 3.44 -20.67
CA ALA A 265 6.69 4.79 -20.55
C ALA A 265 5.29 4.78 -19.90
N ALA A 266 4.65 3.60 -19.81
CA ALA A 266 3.45 3.37 -19.03
C ALA A 266 3.49 1.99 -18.38
N ALA A 267 3.70 1.98 -17.06
CA ALA A 267 3.52 0.78 -16.25
C ALA A 267 2.07 0.29 -16.36
N GLN A 268 1.87 -1.02 -16.40
CA GLN A 268 0.53 -1.63 -16.37
C GLN A 268 -0.36 -1.14 -17.53
N CYS A 269 0.21 -0.86 -18.71
CA CYS A 269 -0.54 -0.44 -19.87
C CYS A 269 -1.48 -1.54 -20.38
N ASP A 270 -2.72 -1.14 -20.67
CA ASP A 270 -3.76 -1.94 -21.29
C ASP A 270 -4.41 -1.06 -22.37
N SER A 271 -4.01 -1.29 -23.62
CA SER A 271 -4.30 -0.41 -24.74
C SER A 271 -5.68 -0.60 -25.37
N ASP A 272 -6.31 -1.76 -25.18
CA ASP A 272 -7.67 -2.01 -25.66
C ASP A 272 -8.71 -2.17 -24.53
N GLY A 273 -8.26 -2.10 -23.27
CA GLY A 273 -9.10 -1.90 -22.10
C GLY A 273 -9.87 -3.15 -21.70
N ASP A 274 -9.34 -4.34 -22.01
CA ASP A 274 -10.00 -5.61 -21.72
C ASP A 274 -9.64 -6.16 -20.33
N GLY A 275 -8.77 -5.47 -19.58
CA GLY A 275 -8.30 -5.85 -18.25
C GLY A 275 -7.04 -6.70 -18.27
N ILE A 276 -6.46 -6.99 -19.44
CA ILE A 276 -5.21 -7.71 -19.61
C ILE A 276 -4.17 -6.75 -20.20
N GLY A 277 -3.04 -6.60 -19.51
CA GLY A 277 -2.02 -5.67 -19.95
C GLY A 277 -1.35 -6.14 -21.24
N ASN A 278 -0.92 -5.20 -22.10
CA ASN A 278 -0.28 -5.52 -23.38
C ASN A 278 0.86 -6.54 -23.20
N ARG A 279 1.61 -6.44 -22.09
CA ARG A 279 2.74 -7.34 -21.81
C ARG A 279 2.41 -8.83 -21.80
N CYS A 280 1.18 -9.18 -21.45
CA CYS A 280 0.70 -10.56 -21.34
C CYS A 280 -0.50 -10.84 -22.23
N ASP A 281 -0.96 -9.87 -23.03
CA ASP A 281 -2.02 -10.04 -24.01
C ASP A 281 -1.45 -10.16 -25.43
N GLY A 282 -1.45 -11.36 -25.99
CA GLY A 282 -1.15 -11.58 -27.41
C GLY A 282 -2.39 -11.71 -28.29
N ASP A 283 -3.59 -11.72 -27.70
CA ASP A 283 -4.87 -11.95 -28.37
C ASP A 283 -5.46 -10.63 -28.89
N LEU A 284 -4.83 -10.10 -29.94
CA LEU A 284 -5.15 -8.79 -30.53
C LEU A 284 -6.56 -8.68 -31.13
N ASN A 285 -7.38 -9.71 -31.11
CA ASN A 285 -8.81 -9.64 -31.46
C ASN A 285 -9.75 -10.20 -30.38
N ASN A 286 -9.20 -10.57 -29.22
CA ASN A 286 -9.92 -10.96 -28.02
C ASN A 286 -10.85 -12.16 -28.28
N ASN A 287 -10.36 -13.16 -29.05
CA ASN A 287 -11.10 -14.40 -29.35
C ASN A 287 -10.81 -15.56 -28.37
N GLY A 288 -9.98 -15.31 -27.36
CA GLY A 288 -9.55 -16.24 -26.32
C GLY A 288 -8.23 -16.96 -26.60
N ALA A 289 -7.51 -16.69 -27.70
CA ALA A 289 -6.26 -17.37 -28.00
C ALA A 289 -5.33 -16.59 -28.93
N THR A 290 -4.07 -16.43 -28.53
CA THR A 290 -3.02 -15.84 -29.39
C THR A 290 -2.59 -16.82 -30.49
N ASN A 291 -2.98 -16.56 -31.74
CA ASN A 291 -2.77 -17.46 -32.86
C ASN A 291 -2.39 -16.76 -34.20
N ALA A 292 -2.59 -17.45 -35.33
CA ALA A 292 -2.24 -16.95 -36.65
C ALA A 292 -3.07 -15.71 -37.07
N GLN A 293 -4.29 -15.55 -36.55
CA GLN A 293 -5.10 -14.35 -36.75
C GLN A 293 -4.42 -13.14 -36.12
N ASP A 294 -3.97 -13.26 -34.87
CA ASP A 294 -3.24 -12.21 -34.14
C ASP A 294 -1.91 -11.90 -34.80
N THR A 295 -1.21 -12.93 -35.30
CA THR A 295 0.00 -12.73 -36.10
C THR A 295 -0.27 -11.87 -37.34
N SER A 296 -1.42 -12.05 -37.98
CA SER A 296 -1.82 -11.27 -39.15
C SER A 296 -2.18 -9.83 -38.79
N MET A 297 -2.62 -9.58 -37.55
CA MET A 297 -2.89 -8.25 -37.00
C MET A 297 -1.64 -7.54 -36.46
N PHE A 298 -0.69 -8.30 -35.92
CA PHE A 298 0.59 -7.80 -35.40
C PHE A 298 1.50 -7.29 -36.53
N ARG A 299 1.65 -8.07 -37.61
CA ARG A 299 2.55 -7.75 -38.73
C ARG A 299 2.39 -6.36 -39.34
N PRO A 300 1.18 -5.85 -39.66
CA PRO A 300 1.02 -4.51 -40.20
C PRO A 300 1.32 -3.39 -39.19
N ARG A 301 1.40 -3.70 -37.89
CA ARG A 301 1.71 -2.74 -36.83
C ARG A 301 3.22 -2.53 -36.64
N LEU A 302 4.06 -3.42 -37.14
CA LEU A 302 5.52 -3.27 -37.06
C LEU A 302 6.00 -1.93 -37.64
N GLY A 303 6.70 -1.16 -36.82
CA GLY A 303 7.19 0.19 -37.13
C GLY A 303 6.21 1.31 -36.80
N MET A 304 5.00 1.01 -36.32
CA MET A 304 4.08 2.04 -35.84
C MET A 304 4.57 2.63 -34.53
N ALA A 305 4.78 3.95 -34.52
CA ALA A 305 5.10 4.72 -33.33
C ALA A 305 3.83 5.39 -32.81
N VAL A 306 3.35 4.91 -31.67
CA VAL A 306 2.21 5.46 -30.94
C VAL A 306 2.70 5.76 -29.52
N PRO A 307 3.30 6.93 -29.27
CA PRO A 307 3.75 7.30 -27.94
C PRO A 307 2.54 7.52 -27.03
N GLY A 308 2.76 7.35 -25.71
CA GLY A 308 1.71 7.46 -24.70
C GLY A 308 0.95 8.79 -24.69
N PRO A 309 -0.19 8.85 -23.96
CA PRO A 309 -0.59 7.88 -22.94
C PRO A 309 -1.35 6.66 -23.46
N VAL A 310 -1.84 6.68 -24.71
CA VAL A 310 -2.54 5.55 -25.33
C VAL A 310 -1.58 4.87 -26.29
N PHE A 311 -1.05 3.71 -25.90
CA PHE A 311 -0.11 2.93 -26.70
C PHE A 311 -0.84 2.08 -27.72
N ASP A 312 -0.13 1.58 -28.72
CA ASP A 312 -0.67 0.56 -29.61
C ASP A 312 -0.76 -0.78 -28.86
N LYS A 313 -1.85 -1.54 -29.01
CA LYS A 313 -1.96 -2.83 -28.30
C LYS A 313 -0.96 -3.91 -28.73
N ALA A 314 -0.29 -3.73 -29.86
CA ALA A 314 0.85 -4.57 -30.26
C ALA A 314 2.20 -4.05 -29.73
N ASP A 315 2.22 -2.91 -29.04
CA ASP A 315 3.37 -2.42 -28.28
C ASP A 315 3.33 -3.09 -26.89
N PHE A 316 3.88 -4.31 -26.82
CA PHE A 316 3.80 -5.19 -25.67
C PHE A 316 4.74 -4.79 -24.52
N ASN A 317 5.60 -3.78 -24.72
CA ASN A 317 6.40 -3.20 -23.64
C ASN A 317 6.11 -1.71 -23.42
N CYS A 318 5.14 -1.15 -24.14
CA CYS A 318 4.66 0.22 -24.01
C CYS A 318 5.81 1.23 -24.01
N ASN A 319 6.74 1.05 -24.95
CA ASN A 319 7.85 1.97 -25.17
C ASN A 319 7.52 3.07 -26.21
N GLY A 320 6.31 3.04 -26.78
CA GLY A 320 5.80 4.00 -27.75
C GLY A 320 6.02 3.60 -29.21
N ILE A 321 6.54 2.40 -29.50
CA ILE A 321 6.78 1.92 -30.86
C ILE A 321 6.80 0.40 -30.97
N VAL A 322 5.97 -0.15 -31.85
CA VAL A 322 5.92 -1.57 -32.17
C VAL A 322 7.15 -1.98 -32.98
N ASN A 323 8.06 -2.76 -32.41
CA ASN A 323 9.33 -3.12 -33.04
C ASN A 323 9.77 -4.58 -32.78
N ALA A 324 11.06 -4.87 -33.00
CA ALA A 324 11.62 -6.21 -32.84
C ALA A 324 11.57 -6.73 -31.38
N GLN A 325 11.52 -5.84 -30.39
CA GLN A 325 11.30 -6.20 -28.98
C GLN A 325 9.90 -6.77 -28.79
N ASP A 326 8.88 -6.12 -29.35
CA ASP A 326 7.48 -6.61 -29.32
C ASP A 326 7.34 -7.92 -30.08
N THR A 327 8.04 -8.06 -31.21
CA THR A 327 8.10 -9.35 -31.94
C THR A 327 8.67 -10.47 -31.06
N SER A 328 9.61 -10.15 -30.18
CA SER A 328 10.20 -11.14 -29.27
C SER A 328 9.23 -11.50 -28.14
N ILE A 329 8.49 -10.54 -27.60
CA ILE A 329 7.43 -10.77 -26.60
C ILE A 329 6.28 -11.58 -27.21
N PHE A 330 5.74 -11.14 -28.35
CA PHE A 330 4.64 -11.80 -29.05
C PHE A 330 4.89 -13.28 -29.32
N ARG A 331 6.12 -13.63 -29.74
CA ARG A 331 6.50 -15.03 -29.98
C ARG A 331 6.42 -15.90 -28.73
N THR A 332 6.57 -15.33 -27.53
CA THR A 332 6.40 -16.08 -26.27
C THR A 332 4.93 -16.32 -25.90
N LEU A 333 4.01 -15.56 -26.50
CA LEU A 333 2.57 -15.63 -26.25
C LEU A 333 1.84 -16.54 -27.24
N LEU A 334 2.45 -16.90 -28.38
CA LEU A 334 1.84 -17.77 -29.39
C LEU A 334 1.38 -19.10 -28.81
N GLY A 335 0.08 -19.38 -28.95
CA GLY A 335 -0.57 -20.58 -28.43
C GLY A 335 -0.99 -20.52 -26.96
N ALA A 336 -0.71 -19.42 -26.26
CA ALA A 336 -1.19 -19.17 -24.91
C ALA A 336 -2.55 -18.42 -24.94
N PRO A 337 -3.40 -18.60 -23.92
CA PRO A 337 -4.49 -17.66 -23.65
C PRO A 337 -3.92 -16.30 -23.19
N PRO A 338 -4.67 -15.19 -23.33
CA PRO A 338 -4.22 -13.89 -22.84
C PRO A 338 -4.16 -13.87 -21.29
N GLY A 339 -3.26 -13.06 -20.76
CA GLY A 339 -3.12 -12.82 -19.32
C GLY A 339 -2.38 -13.93 -18.57
N PRO A 340 -2.75 -14.20 -17.29
CA PRO A 340 -3.91 -13.66 -16.58
C PRO A 340 -3.75 -12.20 -16.14
N GLY A 341 -4.87 -11.46 -16.12
CA GLY A 341 -4.95 -10.13 -15.50
C GLY A 341 -5.25 -10.18 -14.01
N ALA A 342 -5.85 -9.11 -13.48
CA ALA A 342 -6.02 -8.91 -12.04
C ALA A 342 -6.84 -10.04 -11.39
N GLY A 343 -6.42 -10.44 -10.19
CA GLY A 343 -7.04 -11.55 -9.46
C GLY A 343 -6.55 -11.69 -8.03
N PRO A 344 -7.10 -12.65 -7.27
CA PRO A 344 -6.67 -12.91 -5.90
C PRO A 344 -5.21 -13.34 -5.81
#